data_AF-A0A6B3HGK6-F1
#
_entry.id   AF-A0A6B3HGK6-F1
#
_cell.length_a   1.000
_cell.length_b   1.000
_cell.length_c   1.000
_cell.angle_alpha   90.00
_cell.angle_beta   90.00
_cell.angle_gamma   90.00
#
_symmetry.space_group_name_H-M   'P 1'
#
loop_
_entity.id
_entity.type
_entity.pdbx_description
1 polymer ?
#
loop_
_entity_poly.entity_id
_entity_poly.type
_entity_poly.pdbx_seq_one_letter_code
_entity_poly.pdbx_strand_id
1 'polypeptide(L)' 'IPDLAAYNRYLGSQQVRLLRGTGSLSGDATLDTDGRVGHGTARLLGRNASAKVTGLDMGGDVDVNATLRRG' A
#
# COMPACT_ATOMS: atom_id res chain seq x y z
N ILE A 1 -10.24 -23.38 -7.44
CA ILE A 1 -10.35 -22.50 -6.26
C ILE A 1 -9.68 -21.17 -6.64
N PRO A 2 -10.35 -20.01 -6.56
CA PRO A 2 -9.76 -18.74 -6.98
C PRO A 2 -8.50 -18.44 -6.16
N ASP A 3 -7.45 -17.97 -6.82
CA ASP A 3 -6.23 -17.54 -6.15
C ASP A 3 -6.50 -16.26 -5.34
N LEU A 4 -6.54 -16.41 -4.02
CA LEU A 4 -6.80 -15.33 -3.07
C LEU A 4 -5.70 -14.24 -3.13
N ALA A 5 -4.55 -14.52 -3.75
CA ALA A 5 -3.49 -13.52 -3.97
C ALA A 5 -3.92 -12.40 -4.92
N ALA A 6 -4.84 -12.65 -5.86
CA ALA A 6 -5.33 -11.63 -6.79
C ALA A 6 -6.14 -10.52 -6.08
N TYR A 7 -6.73 -10.81 -4.93
CA TYR A 7 -7.50 -9.85 -4.13
C TYR A 7 -6.72 -9.22 -2.99
N ASN A 8 -5.58 -9.81 -2.62
CA ASN A 8 -4.87 -9.42 -1.41
C ASN A 8 -3.50 -8.83 -1.76
N ARG A 9 -3.51 -7.57 -2.23
CA ARG A 9 -2.30 -6.77 -2.47
C ARG A 9 -1.39 -6.65 -1.23
N TYR A 10 -1.89 -6.98 -0.04
CA TYR A 10 -1.12 -7.05 1.20
C TYR A 10 -0.23 -8.31 1.34
N LEU A 11 -0.28 -9.24 0.37
CA LEU A 11 0.56 -10.45 0.34
C LEU A 11 1.78 -10.32 -0.58
N GLY A 12 2.03 -9.13 -1.15
CA GLY A 12 3.21 -8.87 -1.97
C GLY A 12 4.48 -8.81 -1.13
N SER A 13 5.25 -9.91 -1.10
CA SER A 13 6.52 -10.10 -0.38
C SER A 13 6.44 -9.81 1.12
N GLN A 14 6.66 -10.82 1.97
CA GLN A 14 6.57 -10.75 3.45
C GLN A 14 7.63 -9.85 4.13
N GLN A 15 8.06 -8.77 3.50
CA GLN A 15 9.04 -7.84 4.04
C GLN A 15 8.41 -6.89 5.06
N VAL A 16 7.10 -6.61 4.98
CA VAL A 16 6.41 -5.69 5.88
C VAL A 16 5.08 -6.30 6.33
N ARG A 17 4.88 -6.47 7.64
CA ARG A 17 3.60 -6.87 8.24
C ARG A 17 3.10 -5.77 9.16
N LEU A 18 1.96 -5.16 8.85
CA LEU A 18 1.29 -4.24 9.77
C LEU A 18 0.69 -5.03 10.94
N LEU A 19 0.91 -4.56 12.16
CA LEU A 19 0.47 -5.21 13.40
C LEU A 19 -0.68 -4.43 14.07
N ARG A 20 -0.60 -3.10 14.09
CA ARG A 20 -1.64 -2.20 14.63
C ARG A 20 -1.57 -0.82 13.98
N GLY A 21 -2.58 0.01 14.25
CA GLY A 21 -2.64 1.42 13.87
C GLY A 21 -3.92 1.76 13.14
N THR A 22 -4.12 3.05 12.86
CA THR A 22 -5.19 3.55 11.99
C THR A 22 -4.61 4.49 10.96
N GLY A 23 -5.30 4.65 9.83
CA GLY A 23 -4.81 5.53 8.78
C GLY A 23 -5.83 5.78 7.67
N SER A 24 -5.46 6.68 6.77
CA SER A 24 -6.21 7.00 5.56
C SER A 24 -5.30 6.86 4.33
N LEU A 25 -5.90 6.36 3.25
CA LEU A 25 -5.29 6.33 1.92
C LEU A 25 -6.13 7.23 1.01
N SER A 26 -5.48 8.20 0.38
CA SER A 26 -6.09 9.08 -0.61
C SER A 26 -5.21 9.18 -1.86
N GLY A 27 -5.80 9.60 -2.98
CA GLY A 27 -5.08 9.72 -4.23
C GLY A 27 -6.00 9.86 -5.42
N ASP A 28 -5.38 10.04 -6.57
CA ASP A 28 -6.02 10.12 -7.87
C ASP A 28 -5.36 9.09 -8.81
N ALA A 29 -6.14 8.59 -9.77
CA ALA A 29 -5.65 7.72 -10.81
C ALA A 29 -6.37 8.01 -12.12
N THR A 30 -5.60 8.03 -13.20
CA THR A 30 -6.08 8.12 -14.57
C THR A 30 -6.03 6.74 -15.21
N LEU A 31 -7.08 6.39 -15.94
CA LEU A 31 -7.16 5.14 -16.68
C LEU A 31 -6.75 5.38 -18.14
N ASP A 32 -6.02 4.43 -18.71
CA ASP A 32 -5.76 4.37 -20.14
C ASP A 32 -7.00 3.86 -20.91
N THR A 33 -6.88 3.78 -22.23
CA THR A 33 -7.96 3.36 -23.13
C THR A 33 -8.42 1.93 -22.90
N ASP A 34 -7.60 1.10 -22.24
CA ASP A 34 -7.95 -0.27 -21.87
C ASP A 34 -8.59 -0.36 -20.47
N GLY A 35 -8.83 0.79 -19.83
CA GLY A 35 -9.35 0.87 -18.47
C GLY A 35 -8.34 0.49 -17.39
N ARG A 36 -7.04 0.48 -17.69
CA ARG A 36 -5.98 0.21 -16.71
C ARG A 36 -5.40 1.51 -16.17
N VAL A 37 -4.88 1.49 -14.95
CA VAL A 37 -4.24 2.69 -14.37
C VAL A 37 -2.99 3.06 -15.18
N GLY A 38 -3.01 4.25 -15.79
CA GLY A 38 -1.89 4.81 -16.54
C GLY A 38 -0.95 5.62 -15.64
N HIS A 39 -1.50 6.59 -14.92
CA HIS A 39 -0.75 7.49 -14.03
C HIS A 39 -1.60 7.90 -12.82
N GLY A 40 -0.95 8.27 -11.71
CA GLY A 40 -1.67 8.80 -10.55
C GLY A 40 -0.77 9.10 -9.37
N THR A 41 -1.38 9.54 -8.27
CA THR A 41 -0.70 9.77 -7.00
C THR A 41 -1.41 9.02 -5.88
N ALA A 42 -0.67 8.68 -4.83
CA ALA A 42 -1.23 8.13 -3.61
C ALA A 42 -0.52 8.70 -2.39
N ARG A 43 -1.28 9.02 -1.35
CA ARG A 43 -0.78 9.42 -0.04
C ARG A 43 -1.37 8.53 1.04
N LEU A 44 -0.50 7.98 1.87
CA LEU A 44 -0.85 7.20 3.05
C LEU A 44 -0.47 7.98 4.31
N LEU A 45 -1.43 8.18 5.20
CA LEU A 45 -1.22 8.74 6.52
C LEU A 45 -1.59 7.70 7.58
N GLY A 46 -0.64 7.34 8.44
CA GLY A 46 -0.82 6.37 9.52
C GLY A 46 -0.49 6.99 10.88
N ARG A 47 -1.29 6.67 11.90
CA ARG A 47 -1.06 7.08 13.29
C ARG A 47 -0.92 5.89 14.20
N ASN A 48 0.00 5.96 15.15
CA ASN A 48 0.30 4.88 16.10
C ASN A 48 0.47 3.52 15.40
N ALA A 49 1.09 3.53 14.22
CA ALA A 49 1.30 2.32 13.44
C ALA A 49 2.41 1.50 14.09
N SER A 50 2.26 0.17 14.08
CA SER A 50 3.39 -0.71 14.30
C SER A 50 3.44 -1.77 13.21
N ALA A 51 4.66 -2.11 12.81
CA ALA A 51 4.92 -3.01 11.71
C ALA A 51 6.13 -3.89 12.02
N LYS A 52 6.16 -5.09 11.46
CA LYS A 52 7.34 -5.94 11.45
C LYS A 52 7.98 -5.88 10.07
N VAL A 53 9.24 -5.42 10.00
CA VAL A 53 9.98 -5.27 8.74
C VAL A 53 11.24 -6.09 8.74
N THR A 54 11.28 -7.12 7.91
CA THR A 54 12.41 -8.08 7.86
C THR A 54 12.80 -8.59 9.26
N GLY A 55 11.79 -8.86 10.09
CA GLY A 55 11.98 -9.33 11.47
C GLY A 55 12.17 -8.24 12.52
N LEU A 56 12.37 -6.97 12.14
CA LEU A 56 12.49 -5.84 13.05
C LEU A 56 11.12 -5.27 13.42
N ASP A 57 10.88 -5.02 14.70
CA ASP A 57 9.69 -4.34 15.16
C ASP A 57 9.86 -2.82 15.02
N MET A 58 8.98 -2.20 14.25
CA MET A 58 8.95 -0.76 13.99
C MET A 58 7.66 -0.16 14.52
N GLY A 59 7.71 1.09 14.98
CA GLY A 59 6.54 1.81 15.47
C GLY A 59 6.66 3.31 15.25
N GLY A 60 5.54 3.96 14.94
CA GLY A 60 5.47 5.41 14.76
C GLY A 60 4.30 5.86 13.90
N ASP A 61 4.29 7.15 13.60
CA ASP A 61 3.41 7.73 12.59
C ASP A 61 4.05 7.60 11.20
N VAL A 62 3.23 7.46 10.16
CA VAL A 62 3.65 7.17 8.79
C VAL A 62 3.07 8.23 7.85
N ASP A 63 3.92 8.84 7.02
CA ASP A 63 3.51 9.67 5.87
C ASP A 63 4.28 9.18 4.64
N VAL A 64 3.57 8.59 3.69
CA VAL A 64 4.14 8.07 2.45
C VAL A 64 3.43 8.71 1.28
N ASN A 65 4.22 9.25 0.35
CA ASN A 65 3.74 9.79 -0.92
C ASN A 65 4.31 8.94 -2.05
N ALA A 66 3.46 8.48 -2.95
CA ALA A 66 3.83 7.60 -4.05
C ALA A 66 3.28 8.15 -5.37
N THR A 67 4.05 7.91 -6.44
CA THR A 67 3.60 8.13 -7.81
C THR A 67 3.31 6.79 -8.46
N LEU A 68 2.15 6.68 -9.09
CA LEU A 68 1.76 5.51 -9.85
C LEU A 68 2.10 5.79 -11.31
N ARG A 69 2.87 4.89 -11.91
CA ARG A 69 3.23 4.93 -13.33
C ARG A 69 3.12 3.53 -13.88
N ARG A 70 2.61 3.41 -15.10
CA ARG A 70 2.71 2.15 -15.86
C ARG A 70 4.19 1.79 -16.03
N GLY A 71 4.53 0.53 -15.71
CA GLY A 71 5.81 -0.10 -16.01
C GLY A 71 5.77 -0.84 -17.34
#